data_AF-A0A7C3M786-F1
#
_entry.id   AF-A0A7C3M786-F1
#
_cell.length_a   1.000
_cell.length_b   1.000
_cell.length_c   1.000
_cell.angle_alpha   90.00
_cell.angle_beta   90.00
_cell.angle_gamma   90.00
#
_symmetry.space_group_name_H-M   'P 1'
#
loop_
_entity.id
_entity.type
_entity.pdbx_description
1 polymer ?
#
loop_
_entity_poly.entity_id
_entity_poly.type
_entity_poly.pdbx_seq_one_letter_code
_entity_poly.pdbx_strand_id
1 'polypeptide(L)' 'MLEEVVEKIRLSNKYRYISEKTILELVKIELPKHKSEKNLIKAVKNRLHQVYGAFLSRKDAEK' A
#
# COMPACT_ATOMS: atom_id res chain seq x y z
N MET A 1 -1.21 -13.48 8.56
CA MET A 1 -0.09 -12.51 8.41
C MET A 1 -0.16 -11.70 7.11
N LEU A 2 -0.05 -12.30 5.91
CA LEU A 2 -0.05 -11.53 4.65
C LEU A 2 -1.39 -10.80 4.42
N GLU A 3 -2.50 -11.50 4.61
CA GLU A 3 -3.85 -10.95 4.42
C GLU A 3 -4.16 -9.84 5.44
N GLU A 4 -3.74 -9.99 6.70
CA GLU A 4 -3.90 -8.98 7.75
C GLU A 4 -3.15 -7.67 7.42
N VAL A 5 -1.94 -7.78 6.84
CA VAL A 5 -1.17 -6.61 6.39
C VAL A 5 -1.90 -5.89 5.26
N VAL A 6 -2.44 -6.65 4.31
CA VAL A 6 -3.22 -6.10 3.19
C VAL A 6 -4.47 -5.38 3.69
N GLU A 7 -5.21 -5.99 4.62
CA GLU A 7 -6.40 -5.40 5.23
C GLU A 7 -6.07 -4.09 5.98
N LYS A 8 -5.02 -4.07 6.80
CA LYS A 8 -4.54 -2.86 7.49
C LYS A 8 -4.17 -1.73 6.53
N ILE A 9 -3.65 -2.06 5.35
CA ILE A 9 -3.37 -1.05 4.32
C ILE A 9 -4.66 -0.55 3.68
N ARG A 10 -5.62 -1.42 3.35
CA ARG A 10 -6.92 -1.06 2.76
C ARG A 10 -7.82 -0.25 3.70
N LEU A 11 -7.71 -0.46 5.02
CA LEU A 11 -8.38 0.38 6.03
C LEU A 11 -7.92 1.84 6.00
N SER A 12 -6.74 2.11 5.42
CA SER A 12 -6.27 3.49 5.25
C SER A 12 -7.04 4.15 4.09
N ASN A 13 -7.78 5.24 4.36
CA ASN A 13 -8.60 5.95 3.36
C ASN A 13 -7.87 6.21 2.02
N LYS A 14 -6.58 6.56 2.08
CA LYS A 14 -5.75 6.83 0.91
C LYS A 14 -5.56 5.65 -0.03
N TYR A 15 -5.62 4.42 0.48
CA TYR A 15 -5.31 3.20 -0.28
C TYR A 15 -6.52 2.25 -0.38
N ARG A 16 -7.70 2.66 0.12
CA ARG A 16 -8.92 1.85 0.18
C ARG A 16 -9.34 1.29 -1.18
N TYR A 17 -9.18 2.09 -2.24
CA TYR A 17 -9.59 1.75 -3.60
C TYR A 17 -8.49 1.09 -4.44
N ILE A 18 -7.31 0.86 -3.86
CA ILE A 18 -6.25 0.12 -4.55
C ILE A 18 -6.62 -1.37 -4.55
N SER A 19 -6.43 -2.01 -5.71
CA SER A 19 -6.64 -3.44 -5.86
C SER A 19 -5.87 -4.23 -4.81
N GLU A 20 -6.57 -5.16 -4.16
CA GLU A 20 -6.00 -6.05 -3.16
C GLU A 20 -4.79 -6.83 -3.71
N LYS A 21 -4.89 -7.29 -4.96
CA LYS A 21 -3.82 -8.01 -5.66
C LYS A 21 -2.55 -7.17 -5.72
N THR A 22 -2.66 -5.88 -6.05
CA THR A 22 -1.53 -4.96 -6.12
C THR A 22 -0.87 -4.78 -4.75
N ILE A 23 -1.66 -4.62 -3.69
CA ILE A 23 -1.13 -4.52 -2.33
C ILE A 23 -0.42 -5.82 -1.94
N LEU A 24 -1.03 -6.98 -2.22
CA LEU A 24 -0.45 -8.29 -1.91
C LEU A 24 0.90 -8.50 -2.62
N GLU A 25 1.04 -8.11 -3.89
CA GLU A 25 2.32 -8.19 -4.60
C GLU A 25 3.39 -7.31 -3.96
N LEU A 26 3.04 -6.09 -3.55
CA LEU A 26 3.97 -5.22 -2.84
C LEU A 26 4.36 -5.78 -1.47
N VAL A 27 3.41 -6.37 -0.74
CA VAL A 27 3.72 -7.03 0.53
C VAL A 27 4.68 -8.21 0.31
N LYS A 28 4.48 -9.05 -0.71
CA LYS A 28 5.40 -10.16 -1.03
C LYS A 28 6.82 -9.67 -1.34
N ILE A 29 6.96 -8.54 -2.04
CA ILE A 29 8.25 -7.93 -2.37
C ILE A 29 8.96 -7.38 -1.12
N GLU A 30 8.21 -6.78 -0.20
CA GLU A 30 8.77 -6.12 0.99
C GLU A 30 8.94 -7.05 2.19
N LEU A 31 8.13 -8.12 2.30
CA LEU A 31 8.18 -9.09 3.41
C LEU A 31 9.59 -9.59 3.73
N PRO A 32 10.42 -10.07 2.77
CA PRO A 32 11.75 -10.58 3.11
C PRO A 32 12.72 -9.50 3.61
N LYS A 33 12.41 -8.21 3.43
CA LYS A 33 13.26 -7.08 3.81
C LYS A 33 12.98 -6.58 5.24
N HIS A 34 11.82 -6.92 5.81
CA HIS A 34 11.36 -6.37 7.08
C HIS A 34 10.95 -7.49 8.04
N LYS A 35 11.62 -7.57 9.19
CA LYS A 35 11.29 -8.53 10.26
C LYS A 35 10.07 -8.12 11.10
N SER A 36 9.63 -6.87 10.99
CA SER A 36 8.51 -6.31 11.76
C SER A 36 7.36 -5.95 10.84
N GLU A 37 6.15 -6.39 11.21
CA GLU A 37 4.91 -6.06 10.51
C GLU A 37 4.71 -4.54 10.38
N LYS A 38 5.02 -3.78 11.42
CA LYS A 38 4.91 -2.31 11.42
C LYS A 38 5.81 -1.68 10.35
N ASN A 39 7.04 -2.17 10.22
CA ASN A 39 7.99 -1.69 9.21
C ASN A 39 7.57 -2.11 7.81
N LEU A 40 7.05 -3.33 7.66
CA LEU A 40 6.48 -3.82 6.40
C LEU A 40 5.32 -2.93 5.92
N ILE A 41 4.34 -2.66 6.78
CA ILE A 41 3.22 -1.78 6.46
C ILE A 41 3.71 -0.39 6.04
N LYS A 42 4.69 0.17 6.76
CA LYS A 42 5.28 1.48 6.42
C LYS A 42 5.97 1.45 5.05
N ALA A 43 6.73 0.40 4.76
CA ALA A 43 7.45 0.26 3.49
C ALA A 43 6.49 0.13 2.29
N VAL A 44 5.44 -0.69 2.43
CA VAL A 44 4.42 -0.85 1.39
C VAL A 44 3.66 0.47 1.17
N LYS A 45 3.26 1.17 2.23
CA LYS A 45 2.63 2.50 2.13
C LYS A 45 3.54 3.53 1.46
N ASN A 46 4.84 3.49 1.69
CA ASN A 46 5.79 4.38 1.02
C ASN A 46 5.88 4.09 -0.48
N ARG A 47 5.99 2.81 -0.88
CA ARG A 47 5.95 2.42 -2.29
C ARG A 47 4.63 2.82 -2.94
N LEU A 48 3.50 2.53 -2.29
CA LEU A 48 2.20 2.97 -2.76
C LEU A 48 2.17 4.48 -2.89
N HIS A 49 2.70 5.26 -1.97
CA HIS A 49 2.72 6.71 -2.10
C HIS A 49 3.54 7.19 -3.31
N GLN A 50 4.70 6.58 -3.58
CA GLN A 50 5.53 6.90 -4.74
C GLN A 50 4.82 6.58 -6.05
N VAL A 51 4.18 5.42 -6.14
CA VAL A 51 3.47 4.96 -7.34
C VAL A 51 2.14 5.71 -7.50
N TYR A 52 1.30 5.72 -6.47
CA TYR A 52 0.00 6.43 -6.44
C TYR A 52 0.14 7.92 -6.68
N GLY A 53 1.16 8.57 -6.10
CA GLY A 53 1.45 9.99 -6.35
C GLY A 53 1.85 10.27 -7.80
N ALA A 54 2.54 9.33 -8.46
CA ALA A 54 2.88 9.44 -9.87
C ALA A 54 1.66 9.33 -10.79
N PHE A 55 0.62 8.58 -10.40
CA PHE A 55 -0.57 8.36 -11.23
C PHE A 55 -1.78 9.24 -10.89
N LEU A 56 -1.90 9.75 -9.65
CA LEU A 56 -3.07 10.52 -9.17
C LEU A 56 -2.78 12.00 -8.91
N SER A 57 -1.60 12.50 -9.27
CA SER A 57 -1.33 13.93 -9.17
C SER A 57 -2.11 14.73 -10.23
N ARG A 58 -3.03 15.56 -9.70
CA ARG A 58 -3.67 16.79 -10.22
C ARG A 58 -5.05 16.79 -10.88
N LYS A 59 -5.74 15.68 -11.15
CA LYS A 59 -7.10 15.76 -11.77
C LYS A 59 -8.25 15.07 -11.04
N ASP A 60 -8.00 14.25 -10.03
CA ASP A 60 -9.08 13.53 -9.32
C ASP A 60 -9.50 14.18 -7.99
N ALA A 61 -9.00 15.39 -7.70
CA ALA A 61 -9.37 16.17 -6.51
C ALA A 61 -10.51 17.19 -6.78
N GLU A 62 -11.01 17.27 -8.02
CA GLU A 62 -12.20 18.05 -8.36
C GLU A 62 -13.36 17.09 -8.68
N LYS A 63 -14.11 16.70 -7.65
CA LYS A 63 -15.51 16.31 -7.79
C LYS A 63 -16.28 16.60 -6.52
#